data_AF-A0A378AY70-F1
#
_entry.id   AF-A0A378AY70-F1
#
_cell.length_a   1.000
_cell.length_b   1.000
_cell.length_c   1.000
_cell.angle_alpha   90.00
_cell.angle_beta   90.00
_cell.angle_gamma   90.00
#
_symmetry.space_group_name_H-M   'P 1'
#
loop_
_entity.id
_entity.type
_entity.pdbx_description
1 polymer ?
#
loop_
_entity_poly.entity_id
_entity_poly.type
_entity_poly.pdbx_seq_one_letter_code
_entity_poly.pdbx_strand_id
1 'polypeptide(L)' 'MIRVYNNPKYAGQRVMLLFTNPTDVERIVEGGVKITSVNIGGMAFRQGKTQVNNAISVDAKDIEAFKKAERPRYRAGST' A
#
# COMPACT_ATOMS: atom_id res chain seq x y z
N MET A 1 -12.76 1.48 -1.25
CA MET A 1 -11.79 2.54 -0.89
C MET A 1 -11.66 3.63 -1.96
N ILE A 2 -11.16 3.33 -3.18
CA ILE A 2 -10.88 4.35 -4.22
C ILE A 2 -12.08 5.26 -4.54
N ARG A 3 -13.30 4.69 -4.62
CA ARG A 3 -14.54 5.49 -4.82
C ARG A 3 -14.79 6.53 -3.72
N VAL A 4 -14.46 6.19 -2.47
CA VAL A 4 -14.63 7.10 -1.32
C VAL A 4 -13.55 8.18 -1.33
N TYR A 5 -12.32 7.82 -1.72
CA TYR A 5 -11.20 8.75 -1.83
C TYR A 5 -11.48 9.89 -2.83
N ASN A 6 -12.12 9.58 -3.97
CA ASN A 6 -12.45 10.57 -4.99
C ASN A 6 -13.76 11.34 -4.71
N ASN A 7 -14.42 11.12 -3.57
CA ASN A 7 -15.67 11.79 -3.26
C ASN A 7 -15.39 13.15 -2.58
N PRO A 8 -15.84 14.28 -3.17
CA PRO A 8 -15.57 15.62 -2.64
C PRO A 8 -16.12 15.86 -1.23
N LYS A 9 -17.10 15.06 -0.78
CA LYS A 9 -17.62 15.09 0.60
C LYS A 9 -16.53 14.90 1.66
N TYR A 10 -15.46 14.17 1.34
CA TYR A 10 -14.37 13.86 2.25
C TYR A 10 -13.11 14.71 1.99
N ALA A 11 -13.20 15.71 1.10
CA ALA A 11 -12.09 16.62 0.84
C ALA A 11 -11.65 17.33 2.13
N GLY A 12 -10.34 17.37 2.38
CA GLY A 12 -9.74 17.98 3.57
C GLY A 12 -9.82 17.13 4.85
N GLN A 13 -10.52 16.00 4.86
CA GLN A 13 -10.54 15.12 6.03
C GLN A 13 -9.23 14.36 6.18
N ARG A 14 -8.74 14.27 7.42
CA ARG A 14 -7.59 13.43 7.77
C ARG A 14 -8.10 12.05 8.17
N VAL A 15 -7.68 11.03 7.43
CA VAL A 15 -8.06 9.64 7.66
C VAL A 15 -6.83 8.77 7.79
N MET A 16 -6.91 7.76 8.65
CA MET A 16 -5.91 6.71 8.75
C MET A 16 -6.36 5.50 7.93
N LEU A 17 -5.49 5.03 7.03
CA LEU A 17 -5.74 3.81 6.28
C LEU A 17 -4.98 2.67 6.93
N LEU A 18 -5.70 1.62 7.31
CA LEU A 18 -5.14 0.40 7.89
C LEU A 18 -5.23 -0.72 6.86
N PHE A 19 -4.11 -1.39 6.64
CA PHE A 19 -3.99 -2.51 5.71
C PHE A 19 -3.48 -3.75 6.45
N THR A 20 -3.86 -4.92 5.95
CA THR A 20 -3.38 -6.20 6.48
C THR A 20 -2.24 -6.79 5.66
N ASN A 21 -2.01 -6.28 4.45
CA ASN A 21 -1.02 -6.77 3.51
C ASN A 21 -0.61 -5.66 2.50
N PRO A 22 0.59 -5.75 1.90
CA PRO A 22 1.08 -4.75 0.93
C PRO A 22 0.41 -4.82 -0.44
N THR A 23 -0.20 -5.94 -0.84
CA THR A 23 -0.92 -6.04 -2.13
C THR A 23 -2.10 -5.07 -2.19
N ASP A 24 -2.80 -4.85 -1.08
CA ASP A 24 -3.88 -3.86 -1.04
C ASP A 24 -3.37 -2.42 -1.15
N VAL A 25 -2.16 -2.16 -0.63
CA VAL A 25 -1.47 -0.86 -0.77
C VAL A 25 -1.11 -0.61 -2.23
N GLU A 26 -0.51 -1.60 -2.89
CA GLU A 26 -0.23 -1.56 -4.34
C GLU A 26 -1.49 -1.23 -5.13
N ARG A 27 -2.59 -1.95 -4.88
CA ARG A 27 -3.86 -1.78 -5.59
C ARG A 27 -4.41 -0.36 -5.51
N ILE A 28 -4.35 0.29 -4.36
CA ILE A 28 -4.88 1.65 -4.23
C ILE A 28 -3.97 2.70 -4.84
N VAL A 29 -2.65 2.51 -4.78
CA VAL A 29 -1.69 3.38 -5.47
C VAL A 29 -1.89 3.27 -6.98
N GLU A 30 -2.07 2.06 -7.51
CA GLU A 30 -2.42 1.85 -8.92
C GLU A 30 -3.78 2.49 -9.29
N GLY A 31 -4.74 2.45 -8.35
CA GLY A 31 -6.02 3.12 -8.46
C GLY A 31 -5.98 4.66 -8.39
N GLY A 32 -4.79 5.26 -8.28
CA GLY A 32 -4.60 6.71 -8.26
C GLY A 32 -4.74 7.36 -6.89
N VAL A 33 -4.79 6.58 -5.81
CA VAL A 33 -4.73 7.14 -4.45
C VAL A 33 -3.31 7.61 -4.17
N LYS A 34 -3.14 8.90 -3.88
CA LYS A 34 -1.82 9.47 -3.59
C LYS A 34 -1.38 9.07 -2.18
N ILE A 35 -0.35 8.22 -2.10
CA ILE A 35 0.33 7.83 -0.86
C ILE A 35 1.78 8.28 -0.96
N THR A 36 2.26 9.03 0.03
CA THR A 36 3.66 9.51 0.08
C THR A 36 4.57 8.59 0.88
N SER A 37 4.03 7.91 1.87
CA SER A 37 4.75 6.96 2.72
C SER A 37 3.78 5.95 3.31
N VAL A 38 4.30 4.76 3.64
CA VAL A 38 3.56 3.67 4.27
C VAL A 38 4.36 3.24 5.49
N ASN A 39 3.71 3.22 6.66
CA ASN A 39 4.29 2.64 7.86
C ASN A 39 3.97 1.15 7.92
N ILE A 40 4.97 0.32 8.22
CA ILE A 40 4.78 -1.12 8.43
C ILE A 40 4.89 -1.39 9.93
N GLY A 41 3.73 -1.50 10.59
CA GLY A 41 3.66 -1.74 12.03
C GLY A 41 3.90 -3.20 12.40
N GLY A 42 3.18 -4.12 11.73
CA GLY A 42 3.32 -5.54 12.00
C GLY A 42 2.75 -6.42 10.89
N MET A 43 3.47 -7.48 10.57
CA MET A 43 3.09 -8.53 9.65
C MET A 43 3.42 -9.88 10.31
N ALA A 44 2.39 -10.53 10.84
CA ALA A 44 2.55 -11.75 11.63
C ALA A 44 3.21 -12.87 10.82
N PHE A 45 4.06 -13.65 11.50
CA PHE A 45 4.69 -14.83 10.93
C PHE A 45 3.64 -15.89 10.57
N ARG A 46 3.85 -16.53 9.42
CA ARG A 46 3.13 -17.72 8.96
C ARG A 46 4.12 -18.64 8.26
N GLN A 47 3.82 -19.93 8.22
CA GLN A 47 4.67 -20.91 7.52
C GLN A 47 4.85 -20.48 6.04
N GLY A 48 6.10 -20.50 5.57
CA GLY A 48 6.47 -20.03 4.24
C GLY A 48 6.85 -18.54 4.15
N LYS A 49 6.75 -17.78 5.24
CA LYS A 49 7.28 -16.41 5.31
C LYS A 49 8.67 -16.36 5.92
N THR A 50 9.48 -15.42 5.45
CA THR A 50 10.77 -15.09 6.03
C THR A 50 10.60 -13.95 7.03
N GLN A 51 11.08 -14.15 8.24
CA GLN A 51 11.07 -13.11 9.27
C GLN A 51 12.18 -12.09 8.99
N VAL A 52 11.81 -10.81 8.94
CA VAL A 52 12.74 -9.68 8.71
C VAL A 52 13.13 -9.03 10.04
N ASN A 53 12.17 -8.91 10.95
CA ASN A 53 12.41 -8.46 12.33
C ASN A 53 11.34 -9.05 13.28
N ASN A 54 11.35 -8.64 14.55
CA ASN A 54 10.43 -9.15 15.57
C ASN A 54 8.93 -8.97 15.25
N ALA A 55 8.58 -7.99 14.42
CA ALA A 55 7.19 -7.65 14.12
C ALA A 55 6.80 -7.94 12.65
N ILE A 56 7.76 -8.23 11.77
CA ILE A 56 7.55 -8.25 10.32
C ILE A 56 8.08 -9.55 9.72
N SER A 57 7.18 -10.30 9.09
CA SER A 57 7.48 -11.46 8.26
C SER A 57 6.84 -11.30 6.87
N VAL A 58 7.61 -11.60 5.83
CA VAL A 58 7.22 -11.38 4.42
C VAL A 58 7.43 -12.63 3.57
N ASP A 59 6.64 -12.78 2.52
CA ASP A 59 6.89 -13.74 1.45
C ASP A 59 7.31 -13.02 0.14
N ALA A 60 7.54 -13.79 -0.93
CA ALA A 60 7.92 -13.25 -2.23
C ALA A 60 6.86 -12.30 -2.81
N LYS A 61 5.57 -12.56 -2.57
CA LYS A 61 4.46 -11.72 -3.04
C LYS A 61 4.43 -10.39 -2.30
N ASP A 62 4.66 -10.42 -0.98
CA ASP A 62 4.76 -9.20 -0.17
C ASP A 62 5.90 -8.30 -0.68
N ILE A 63 7.08 -8.89 -0.93
CA ILE A 63 8.25 -8.17 -1.45
C ILE A 63 7.96 -7.55 -2.82
N GLU A 64 7.31 -8.29 -3.72
CA GLU A 64 6.94 -7.78 -5.05
C GLU A 64 5.97 -6.60 -4.95
N ALA A 65 4.95 -6.70 -4.09
CA ALA A 65 3.98 -5.64 -3.87
C ALA A 65 4.64 -4.37 -3.32
N PHE A 66 5.57 -4.49 -2.35
CA PHE A 66 6.34 -3.35 -1.85
C PHE A 66 7.15 -2.67 -2.95
N LYS A 67 7.88 -3.44 -3.78
CA LYS A 67 8.67 -2.90 -4.90
C LYS A 67 7.81 -2.16 -5.93
N LYS A 68 6.62 -2.69 -6.23
CA LYS A 68 5.68 -2.05 -7.17
C LYS A 68 5.04 -0.79 -6.62
N ALA A 69 4.78 -0.75 -5.31
CA ALA A 69 4.24 0.42 -4.62
C ALA A 69 5.28 1.55 -4.46
N GLU A 70 6.57 1.23 -4.32
CA GLU A 70 7.66 2.21 -4.19
C GLU A 70 8.00 2.90 -5.51
N ARG A 71 7.87 2.19 -6.64
CA ARG A 71 8.34 2.68 -7.93
C ARG A 71 7.60 3.97 -8.35
N PRO A 72 8.30 5.10 -8.54
CA PRO A 72 7.68 6.32 -9.04
C PRO A 72 7.15 6.04 -10.45
N ARG A 73 5.83 6.11 -10.62
CA ARG A 73 5.21 5.92 -11.94
C ARG A 73 5.09 7.26 -12.63
N TYR A 74 5.86 7.43 -13.70
CA TYR A 74 5.62 8.47 -14.68
C TYR A 74 4.24 8.21 -15.29
N ARG A 75 3.25 9.05 -14.96
CA ARG A 75 2.03 9.12 -15.76
C ARG A 75 2.42 9.78 -17.06
N ALA A 76 2.68 8.99 -18.10
CA ALA A 76 2.64 9.52 -19.46
C ALA A 76 1.28 10.20 -19.60
N GLY A 77 1.29 11.51 -19.83
CA GLY A 77 0.09 12.33 -19.88
C GLY A 77 -0.89 11.72 -20.88
N SER A 78 -2.08 11.35 -20.39
CA SER A 78 -3.23 11.21 -21.26
C SER A 78 -3.58 12.63 -21.73
N THR A 79 -3.20 12.93 -22.97
CA THR A 79 -3.89 13.93 -23.80
C THR A 79 -5.40 13.68 -23.79
#